data_AF-T1AKS9-F1
#
_entry.id   AF-T1AKS9-F1
#
_cell.length_a   1.000
_cell.length_b   1.000
_cell.length_c   1.000
_cell.angle_alpha   90.00
_cell.angle_beta   90.00
_cell.angle_gamma   90.00
#
_symmetry.space_group_name_H-M   'P 1'
#
loop_
_entity.id
_entity.type
_entity.pdbx_description
1 polymer ?
#
loop_
_entity_poly.entity_id
_entity_poly.type
_entity_poly.pdbx_seq_one_letter_code
_entity_poly.pdbx_strand_id
1 'polypeptide(L)'
;MMSKWYGESEGKIAELLKTARERAPCILFMDEIDAIAKRRDMYAADDVTPRLLSILLSEMDGIDKSAGVIVVGSTNKPDLIDQAM
;
A
#
# COMPACT_ATOMS: atom_id res chain seq x y z
N MET A 1 -12.39 19.89 2.73
CA MET A 1 -11.34 19.55 3.71
C MET A 1 -10.79 18.12 3.58
N MET A 2 -11.51 17.17 2.95
CA MET A 2 -11.01 15.80 2.69
C MET A 2 -9.82 15.71 1.70
N SER A 3 -9.73 16.64 0.75
CA SER A 3 -8.71 16.59 -0.32
C SER A 3 -7.27 16.84 0.13
N LYS A 4 -7.07 17.60 1.22
CA LYS A 4 -5.72 17.96 1.69
C LYS A 4 -5.01 16.79 2.37
N TRP A 5 -5.77 15.98 3.13
CA TRP A 5 -5.27 14.76 3.79
C TRP A 5 -5.04 13.60 2.80
N TYR A 6 -5.78 13.61 1.70
CA TYR A 6 -5.70 12.57 0.70
C TYR A 6 -4.40 12.62 -0.11
N GLY A 7 -4.05 13.77 -0.68
CA GLY A 7 -2.77 13.93 -1.39
C GLY A 7 -1.56 13.73 -0.48
N GLU A 8 -1.71 14.06 0.81
CA GLU A 8 -0.67 13.82 1.81
C GLU A 8 -0.46 12.32 2.09
N SER A 9 -1.53 11.51 2.03
CA SER A 9 -1.45 10.06 2.26
C SER A 9 -0.82 9.33 1.05
N GLU A 10 -1.14 9.76 -0.18
CA GLU A 10 -0.50 9.24 -1.40
C GLU A 10 1.02 9.50 -1.38
N GLY A 11 1.42 10.73 -1.05
CA GLY A 11 2.82 11.12 -0.97
C GLY A 11 3.62 10.33 0.09
N LYS A 12 3.01 10.07 1.25
CA LYS A 12 3.64 9.30 2.33
C LYS A 12 3.95 7.86 1.93
N ILE A 13 3.06 7.19 1.21
CA ILE A 13 3.30 5.81 0.74
C ILE A 13 4.46 5.77 -0.25
N ALA A 14 4.48 6.67 -1.22
CA ALA A 14 5.56 6.76 -2.20
C ALA A 14 6.92 7.06 -1.53
N GLU A 15 6.95 8.01 -0.58
CA GLU A 15 8.16 8.35 0.17
C GLU A 15 8.67 7.18 1.01
N LEU A 16 7.77 6.43 1.65
CA LEU A 16 8.11 5.27 2.48
C LEU A 16 8.70 4.12 1.64
N LEU A 17 8.10 3.82 0.47
CA LEU A 17 8.62 2.80 -0.43
C LEU A 17 9.95 3.22 -1.06
N LYS A 18 10.11 4.50 -1.40
CA LYS A 18 11.40 5.07 -1.83
C LYS A 18 12.47 4.92 -0.74
N THR A 19 12.12 5.26 0.50
CA THR A 19 13.03 5.12 1.65
C THR A 19 13.44 3.65 1.86
N ALA A 20 12.50 2.71 1.72
CA ALA A 20 12.79 1.28 1.81
C ALA A 20 13.77 0.81 0.72
N ARG A 21 13.62 1.29 -0.52
CA ARG A 21 14.58 1.02 -1.61
C ARG A 21 15.96 1.59 -1.32
N GLU A 22 16.04 2.82 -0.83
CA GLU A 22 17.32 3.48 -0.48
C GLU A 22 18.03 2.81 0.70
N ARG A 23 17.28 2.15 1.59
CA ARG A 23 17.79 1.48 2.79
C ARG A 23 17.93 -0.04 2.65
N ALA A 24 17.84 -0.56 1.44
CA ALA A 24 17.90 -1.99 1.22
C ALA A 24 19.30 -2.56 1.61
N PRO A 25 19.37 -3.78 2.17
CA PRO A 25 18.27 -4.73 2.40
C PRO A 25 17.46 -4.39 3.67
N CYS A 26 16.13 -4.42 3.57
CA CYS A 26 15.25 -4.13 4.71
C CYS A 26 13.91 -4.88 4.64
N ILE A 27 13.20 -4.95 5.77
CA ILE A 27 11.84 -5.47 5.85
C ILE A 27 10.89 -4.29 6.08
N LEU A 28 9.91 -4.14 5.19
CA LEU A 28 8.80 -3.21 5.37
C LEU A 28 7.59 -3.98 5.91
N PHE A 29 7.24 -3.72 7.16
CA PHE A 29 6.07 -4.31 7.79
C PHE A 29 4.86 -3.39 7.70
N MET A 30 3.74 -3.91 7.20
CA MET A 30 2.47 -3.22 7.04
C MET A 30 1.42 -3.95 7.87
N ASP A 31 1.05 -3.40 9.01
CA ASP A 31 -0.02 -3.96 9.84
C ASP A 31 -1.40 -3.47 9.39
N GLU A 32 -2.43 -4.27 9.67
CA GLU A 32 -3.82 -4.02 9.28
C GLU A 32 -3.97 -3.63 7.80
N ILE A 33 -3.34 -4.38 6.91
CA ILE A 33 -3.36 -4.08 5.48
C ILE A 33 -4.78 -4.14 4.89
N ASP A 34 -5.74 -4.80 5.55
CA ASP A 34 -7.16 -4.74 5.21
C ASP A 34 -7.79 -3.36 5.35
N ALA A 35 -7.11 -2.38 5.96
CA ALA A 35 -7.55 -0.98 5.91
C ALA A 35 -7.47 -0.40 4.50
N ILE A 36 -6.49 -0.84 3.69
CA ILE A 36 -6.20 -0.29 2.36
C ILE A 36 -6.31 -1.30 1.22
N ALA A 37 -6.26 -2.59 1.50
CA ALA A 37 -6.22 -3.67 0.52
C ALA A 37 -7.55 -4.43 0.38
N LYS A 38 -8.68 -3.78 0.67
CA LYS A 38 -9.99 -4.43 0.51
C LYS A 38 -10.27 -4.71 -0.96
N ARG A 39 -11.08 -5.74 -1.23
CA ARG A 39 -11.60 -5.99 -2.58
C ARG A 39 -12.31 -4.77 -3.15
N ARG A 40 -12.11 -4.53 -4.45
CA ARG A 40 -12.62 -3.34 -5.16
C ARG A 40 -14.13 -3.17 -5.13
N ASP A 41 -14.87 -4.26 -4.98
CA ASP A 41 -16.33 -4.30 -4.91
C ASP A 41 -16.90 -3.88 -3.55
N MET A 42 -16.06 -3.72 -2.52
CA MET A 42 -16.47 -3.32 -1.17
C MET A 42 -16.28 -1.83 -0.88
N TYR A 43 -15.77 -1.06 -1.83
CA TYR A 43 -15.58 0.38 -1.67
C TYR A 43 -16.87 1.15 -1.97
N ALA A 44 -17.17 2.14 -1.13
CA ALA A 44 -18.22 3.12 -1.44
C ALA A 44 -17.79 3.99 -2.63
N ALA A 45 -18.75 4.59 -3.34
CA ALA A 45 -18.48 5.41 -4.54
C ALA A 45 -17.54 6.60 -4.28
N ASP A 46 -17.53 7.14 -3.05
CA ASP A 46 -16.65 8.23 -2.62
C ASP A 46 -15.39 7.72 -1.88
N ASP A 47 -15.14 6.42 -1.89
CA ASP A 47 -13.98 5.85 -1.21
C ASP A 47 -12.70 6.08 -2.01
N VAL A 48 -11.72 6.56 -1.28
CA VAL A 48 -10.43 7.04 -1.77
C VAL A 48 -9.38 5.93 -1.67
N THR A 49 -9.64 4.96 -0.79
CA THR A 49 -8.83 3.77 -0.52
C THR A 49 -8.40 2.99 -1.78
N PRO A 50 -9.26 2.72 -2.78
CA PRO A 50 -8.83 1.97 -3.97
C PRO A 50 -7.73 2.67 -4.78
N ARG A 51 -7.65 4.00 -4.72
CA ARG A 51 -6.56 4.74 -5.36
C ARG A 51 -5.25 4.65 -4.57
N LEU A 52 -5.30 4.64 -3.23
CA LEU A 52 -4.10 4.35 -2.40
C LEU A 52 -3.57 2.94 -2.69
N LEU A 53 -4.44 1.94 -2.77
CA LEU A 53 -4.07 0.57 -3.11
C LEU A 53 -3.35 0.49 -4.46
N SER A 54 -3.87 1.22 -5.45
CA SER A 54 -3.27 1.26 -6.80
C SER A 54 -1.87 1.87 -6.79
N ILE A 55 -1.64 2.91 -5.98
CA ILE A 55 -0.31 3.52 -5.82
C ILE A 55 0.64 2.55 -5.11
N LEU A 56 0.19 1.90 -4.04
CA LEU A 56 0.97 0.89 -3.32
C LEU A 56 1.43 -0.23 -4.25
N LEU A 57 0.50 -0.82 -5.02
CA LEU A 57 0.82 -1.88 -5.98
C LEU A 57 1.79 -1.40 -7.07
N SER A 58 1.55 -0.23 -7.64
CA SER A 58 2.44 0.34 -8.66
C SER A 58 3.85 0.61 -8.14
N GLU A 59 3.98 1.06 -6.89
CA GLU A 59 5.28 1.25 -6.27
C GLU A 59 5.93 -0.08 -5.87
N MET A 60 5.16 -1.09 -5.46
CA MET A 60 5.68 -2.43 -5.21
C MET A 60 6.22 -3.09 -6.49
N ASP A 61 5.54 -2.93 -7.64
CA ASP A 61 6.02 -3.39 -8.94
C ASP A 61 7.34 -2.71 -9.35
N GLY A 62 7.56 -1.47 -8.92
CA GLY A 62 8.78 -0.71 -9.15
C GLY A 62 9.93 -1.04 -8.19
N ILE A 63 9.71 -1.83 -7.14
CA ILE A 63 10.80 -2.33 -6.29
C ILE A 63 11.55 -3.40 -7.09
N ASP A 64 12.78 -3.08 -7.49
CA ASP A 64 13.67 -4.05 -8.11
C ASP A 64 13.85 -5.25 -7.15
N LYS A 65 13.48 -6.44 -7.63
CA LYS A 65 13.55 -7.70 -6.87
C LYS A 65 14.97 -8.01 -6.40
N SER A 66 15.99 -7.39 -7.01
CA SER A 66 17.40 -7.54 -6.62
C SER A 66 17.84 -6.64 -5.45
N ALA A 67 17.03 -5.65 -5.04
CA ALA A 67 17.40 -4.69 -4.00
C ALA A 67 17.40 -5.30 -2.58
N GLY A 68 16.66 -6.39 -2.34
CA GLY A 68 16.59 -7.02 -1.01
C GLY A 68 15.60 -6.35 -0.05
N VAL A 69 14.53 -5.73 -0.58
CA VAL A 69 13.40 -5.25 0.22
C VAL A 69 12.32 -6.33 0.30
N ILE A 70 11.92 -6.71 1.51
CA ILE A 70 10.83 -7.66 1.74
C ILE A 70 9.64 -6.90 2.33
N VAL A 71 8.48 -6.96 1.69
CA VAL A 71 7.24 -6.38 2.22
C VAL A 71 6.45 -7.49 2.92
N VAL A 72 6.02 -7.24 4.16
CA VAL A 72 5.23 -8.17 4.97
C VAL A 72 3.95 -7.47 5.41
N GLY A 73 2.80 -7.99 4.97
CA GLY A 73 1.48 -7.53 5.39
C GLY A 73 0.88 -8.39 6.50
N SER A 74 0.24 -7.76 7.48
CA SER A 74 -0.58 -8.41 8.51
C SER A 74 -2.04 -7.96 8.37
N THR A 75 -2.98 -8.88 8.59
CA THR A 75 -4.42 -8.57 8.55
C THR A 75 -5.21 -9.45 9.52
N ASN A 76 -6.26 -8.86 10.10
CA ASN A 76 -7.26 -9.58 10.89
C ASN A 76 -8.44 -10.09 10.04
N LYS A 77 -8.51 -9.71 8.75
CA LYS A 77 -9.63 -10.00 7.84
C LYS A 77 -9.12 -10.52 6.49
N PRO A 78 -8.48 -11.70 6.45
CA PRO A 78 -7.88 -12.24 5.23
C PRO A 78 -8.89 -12.41 4.08
N ASP A 79 -10.15 -12.71 4.39
CA ASP A 79 -11.23 -12.90 3.39
C ASP A 79 -11.57 -11.62 2.61
N LEU A 80 -11.19 -10.45 3.14
CA LEU A 80 -11.51 -9.16 2.56
C LEU A 80 -10.40 -8.59 1.66
N ILE A 81 -9.23 -9.23 1.65
CA ILE A 81 -8.07 -8.77 0.89
C ILE A 81 -8.28 -8.98 -0.62
N ASP A 82 -7.90 -8.00 -1.44
CA ASP A 82 -7.88 -8.11 -2.89
C ASP A 82 -6.90 -9.22 -3.31
N GLN A 83 -7.40 -10.20 -4.08
CA GLN A 83 -6.61 -11.36 -4.53
C GLN A 83 -5.50 -11.01 -5.53
N ALA A 84 -5.48 -9.78 -6.06
CA ALA A 84 -4.43 -9.30 -6.94
C ALA A 84 -3.17 -8.79 -6.22
N MET A 85 -3.18 -8.76 -4.87
CA MET A 85 -1.99 -8.48 -4.05
C MET A 85 -0.97 -9.62 -4.02
#